data_AF-A0A7C6VFR2-F1
#
_entry.id   AF-A0A7C6VFR2-F1
#
_cell.length_a   1.000
_cell.length_b   1.000
_cell.length_c   1.000
_cell.angle_alpha   90.00
_cell.angle_beta   90.00
_cell.angle_gamma   90.00
#
_symmetry.space_group_name_H-M   'P 1'
#
loop_
_entity.id
_entity.type
_entity.pdbx_description
1 polymer ?
#
loop_
_entity_poly.entity_id
_entity_poly.type
_entity_poly.pdbx_seq_one_letter_code
_entity_poly.pdbx_strand_id
1 'polypeptide(L)' 'QMFANKGSETSEILKVGQRNVEAARKILGEIGIKIVAADTGGNYGRTIELETETGALRIKTIAHGEKYI' A
#
# COMPACT_ATOMS: atom_id res chain seq x y z
N GLN A 1 -17.39 -14.36 -17.53
CA GLN A 1 -16.93 -15.14 -16.37
C GLN A 1 -15.46 -15.46 -16.60
N MET A 2 -14.58 -15.17 -15.65
CA MET A 2 -13.19 -15.65 -15.72
C MET A 2 -12.83 -16.32 -14.41
N PHE A 3 -12.90 -17.65 -14.42
CA PHE A 3 -12.11 -18.50 -13.55
C PHE A 3 -11.57 -19.64 -14.41
N ALA A 4 -10.27 -19.64 -14.64
CA ALA A 4 -9.52 -20.81 -15.09
C ALA A 4 -8.15 -20.80 -14.41
N ASN A 5 -7.81 -21.95 -13.85
CA ASN A 5 -6.84 -22.21 -12.81
C ASN A 5 -5.40 -22.29 -13.37
N LYS A 6 -4.46 -21.50 -12.83
CA LYS A 6 -3.00 -21.69 -12.97
C LYS A 6 -2.33 -21.33 -11.63
N GLY A 7 -1.98 -22.35 -10.86
CA GLY A 7 -1.51 -22.24 -9.47
C GLY A 7 -0.18 -21.48 -9.25
N SER A 8 0.58 -21.16 -10.31
CA SER A 8 1.78 -20.31 -10.21
C SER A 8 1.52 -18.84 -10.59
N GLU A 9 0.79 -18.58 -11.68
CA GLU A 9 0.48 -17.23 -12.16
C GLU A 9 -0.50 -16.47 -11.25
N THR A 10 -1.43 -17.20 -10.60
CA THR A 10 -2.37 -16.60 -9.64
C THR A 10 -1.62 -16.04 -8.42
N SER A 11 -0.52 -16.68 -8.01
CA SER A 11 0.33 -16.22 -6.90
C SER A 11 1.03 -14.89 -7.21
N GLU A 12 1.43 -14.66 -8.46
CA GLU A 12 2.06 -13.40 -8.88
C GLU A 12 1.06 -12.24 -8.99
N ILE A 13 -0.16 -12.52 -9.46
CA ILE A 13 -1.26 -11.54 -9.49
C ILE A 13 -1.62 -11.12 -8.05
N LEU A 14 -1.64 -12.05 -7.10
CA LEU A 14 -1.90 -11.80 -5.69
C LEU A 14 -0.81 -10.97 -4.99
N LYS A 15 0.38 -10.81 -5.58
CA LYS A 15 1.51 -10.02 -5.04
C LYS A 15 1.63 -8.60 -5.62
N VAL A 16 0.62 -8.10 -6.34
CA VAL A 16 0.64 -6.75 -6.91
C VAL A 16 0.92 -5.67 -5.85
N GLY A 17 0.38 -5.82 -4.64
CA GLY A 17 0.64 -4.90 -3.53
C GLY A 17 2.12 -4.84 -3.14
N GLN A 18 2.79 -6.00 -3.02
CA GLN A 18 4.21 -6.07 -2.69
C GLN A 18 5.07 -5.39 -3.76
N ARG A 19 4.79 -5.68 -5.05
CA ARG A 19 5.52 -5.07 -6.18
C ARG A 19 5.38 -3.55 -6.22
N ASN A 20 4.18 -3.04 -5.91
CA ASN A 20 3.95 -1.59 -5.85
C ASN A 20 4.77 -0.94 -4.73
N VAL A 21 4.86 -1.59 -3.56
CA VAL A 21 5.67 -1.09 -2.44
C VAL A 21 7.15 -1.07 -2.81
N GLU A 22 7.67 -2.13 -3.43
CA GLU A 22 9.05 -2.21 -3.87
C GLU A 22 9.38 -1.14 -4.93
N ALA A 23 8.53 -0.97 -5.93
CA ALA A 23 8.70 0.04 -6.98
C ALA A 23 8.66 1.47 -6.42
N ALA A 24 7.72 1.77 -5.52
CA ALA A 24 7.63 3.07 -4.87
C ALA A 24 8.88 3.37 -4.03
N ARG A 25 9.36 2.40 -3.24
CA ARG A 25 10.59 2.55 -2.44
C ARG A 25 11.82 2.80 -3.31
N LYS A 26 11.94 2.09 -4.43
CA LYS A 26 13.03 2.27 -5.39
C LYS A 26 13.04 3.68 -5.94
N ILE A 27 11.91 4.15 -6.48
CA ILE A 27 11.80 5.50 -7.08
C ILE A 27 12.05 6.58 -6.03
N LEU A 28 11.45 6.47 -4.84
CA LEU A 28 11.68 7.42 -3.75
C LEU A 28 13.16 7.50 -3.35
N GLY A 29 13.85 6.36 -3.31
CA GLY A 29 15.29 6.30 -3.07
C GLY A 29 16.11 6.94 -4.18
N GLU A 30 15.77 6.70 -5.44
CA GLU A 30 16.44 7.29 -6.61
C GLU A 30 16.35 8.82 -6.64
N ILE A 31 15.21 9.38 -6.22
CA ILE A 31 15.00 10.84 -6.16
C ILE A 31 15.35 11.46 -4.80
N GLY A 32 15.90 10.68 -3.87
CA GLY A 32 16.38 11.18 -2.58
C GLY A 32 15.29 11.54 -1.56
N ILE A 33 14.07 11.05 -1.72
CA ILE A 33 12.98 11.28 -0.76
C ILE A 33 13.02 10.21 0.34
N LYS A 34 13.25 10.65 1.58
CA LYS A 34 13.27 9.77 2.75
C LYS A 34 11.84 9.35 3.14
N ILE A 35 11.65 8.05 3.33
CA ILE A 35 10.43 7.49 3.91
C ILE A 35 10.49 7.64 5.43
N VAL A 36 9.60 8.46 6.01
CA VAL A 36 9.52 8.70 7.47
C VAL A 36 8.63 7.68 8.20
N ALA A 37 7.64 7.13 7.50
CA ALA A 37 6.75 6.08 7.99
C ALA A 37 6.19 5.26 6.82
N ALA A 38 5.75 4.02 7.08
CA ALA A 38 5.11 3.16 6.08
C ALA A 38 4.08 2.23 6.75
N ASP A 39 2.85 2.23 6.24
CA ASP A 39 1.77 1.31 6.63
C ASP A 39 1.25 0.62 5.35
N THR A 40 1.89 -0.50 4.99
CA THR A 40 1.69 -1.21 3.70
C THR A 40 1.42 -2.70 3.93
N GLY A 41 0.72 -3.35 3.00
CA GLY A 41 0.36 -4.77 3.09
C GLY A 41 -0.95 -5.00 3.85
N GLY A 42 -1.12 -6.16 4.49
CA GLY A 42 -2.37 -6.55 5.14
C GLY A 42 -3.44 -7.09 4.17
N ASN A 43 -4.62 -7.40 4.70
CA ASN A 43 -5.69 -8.14 4.01
C ASN A 43 -7.04 -7.39 3.97
N TYR A 44 -7.03 -6.06 4.15
CA TYR A 44 -8.23 -5.22 4.10
C TYR A 44 -7.97 -3.88 3.39
N GLY A 45 -9.04 -3.33 2.82
CA GLY A 45 -9.01 -2.01 2.18
C GLY A 45 -8.83 -0.88 3.19
N ARG A 46 -8.09 0.17 2.78
CA ARG A 46 -7.87 1.39 3.55
C ARG A 46 -8.10 2.61 2.67
N THR A 47 -8.64 3.67 3.25
CA THR A 47 -8.67 5.01 2.68
C THR A 47 -7.66 5.87 3.43
N ILE A 48 -6.83 6.61 2.71
CA ILE A 48 -5.84 7.52 3.31
C ILE A 48 -6.16 8.96 2.95
N GLU A 49 -5.83 9.87 3.86
CA GLU A 49 -5.95 11.31 3.68
C GLU A 49 -4.72 11.98 4.29
N LEU A 50 -3.99 12.75 3.48
CA LEU A 50 -2.78 13.45 3.88
C LEU A 50 -3.09 14.93 4.04
N GLU A 51 -2.94 15.45 5.25
CA GLU A 51 -2.99 16.88 5.53
C GLU A 51 -1.68 17.53 5.08
N THR A 52 -1.73 18.37 4.05
CA THR A 52 -0.51 18.97 3.47
C THR A 52 0.11 20.06 4.34
N GLU A 53 -0.66 20.65 5.25
CA GLU A 53 -0.18 21.68 6.17
C GLU A 53 0.66 21.11 7.30
N THR A 54 0.25 19.95 7.84
CA THR A 54 0.85 19.34 9.04
C THR A 54 1.70 18.12 8.71
N GLY A 55 1.47 17.49 7.55
CA GLY A 55 2.05 16.19 7.18
C GLY A 55 1.34 15.00 7.85
N ALA A 56 0.25 15.22 8.57
CA ALA A 56 -0.50 14.16 9.24
C ALA A 56 -1.20 13.25 8.22
N LEU A 57 -1.07 11.94 8.41
CA LEU A 57 -1.71 10.94 7.56
C LEU A 57 -2.81 10.22 8.33
N ARG A 58 -4.06 10.49 7.94
CA ARG A 58 -5.23 9.75 8.44
C ARG A 58 -5.44 8.49 7.62
N ILE A 59 -5.61 7.37 8.30
CA ILE A 59 -5.86 6.05 7.71
C ILE A 59 -7.18 5.52 8.25
N LYS A 60 -8.18 5.37 7.39
CA LYS A 60 -9.48 4.77 7.70
C LYS A 60 -9.56 3.37 7.13
N THR A 61 -9.92 2.41 7.98
CA THR A 61 -10.04 1.00 7.60
C THR A 61 -11.49 0.55 7.67
N ILE A 62 -11.87 -0.44 6.88
CA ILE A 62 -13.28 -0.91 6.80
C ILE A 62 -13.75 -1.55 8.12
N ALA A 63 -12.84 -2.02 8.98
CA ALA A 63 -13.18 -2.78 10.20
C ALA A 63 -12.38 -2.45 11.46
N HIS A 64 -11.31 -1.66 11.37
CA HIS A 64 -10.38 -1.39 12.49
C HIS A 64 -10.35 0.08 12.92
N GLY A 65 -11.34 0.88 12.51
CA GLY A 65 -11.42 2.29 12.85
C GLY A 65 -10.42 3.16 12.10
N GLU A 66 -10.04 4.27 12.74
CA GLU A 66 -9.19 5.32 12.17
C GLU A 66 -7.89 5.46 12.97
N LYS A 67 -6.79 5.72 12.25
CA LYS A 67 -5.44 5.91 12.80
C LYS A 67 -4.82 7.15 12.19
N TYR A 68 -4.01 7.87 12.97
CA TYR A 68 -3.21 9.00 12.51
C TYR A 68 -1.73 8.65 12.63
N ILE A 69 -0.95 8.96 11.60
CA ILE A 69 0.51 8.82 11.54
C ILE A 69 1.12 10.19 11.32
#